data_AF-A0A8T3PG97-F1
#
_entry.id   AF-A0A8T3PG97-F1
#
_cell.length_a   1.000
_cell.length_b   1.000
_cell.length_c   1.000
_cell.angle_alpha   90.00
_cell.angle_beta   90.00
_cell.angle_gamma   90.00
#
_symmetry.space_group_name_H-M   'P 1'
#
loop_
_entity.id
_entity.type
_entity.pdbx_description
1 polymer ?
#
loop_
_entity_poly.entity_id
_entity_poly.type
_entity_poly.pdbx_seq_one_letter_code
_entity_poly.pdbx_strand_id
1 'polypeptide(L)' 'MRPFRFLAEARDVVDGRGLAETARRAESMGYDVLVITDHLIEQLAPIPAMATIAAA' A
#
# COMPACT_ATOMS: atom_id res chain seq x y z
N MET A 1 -9.92 -24.62 -7.64
CA MET A 1 -9.56 -24.19 -6.26
C MET A 1 -9.26 -22.70 -6.27
N ARG A 2 -9.56 -21.96 -5.19
CA ARG A 2 -9.24 -20.53 -5.04
C ARG A 2 -8.15 -20.36 -3.98
N PRO A 3 -6.91 -19.96 -4.35
CA PRO A 3 -5.81 -19.78 -3.39
C PRO A 3 -6.16 -18.76 -2.30
N PHE A 4 -5.64 -18.99 -1.10
CA PHE A 4 -5.66 -17.99 -0.02
C PHE A 4 -4.68 -16.86 -0.36
N ARG A 5 -5.05 -15.61 -0.05
CA ARG A 5 -4.23 -14.43 -0.32
C ARG A 5 -4.06 -13.59 0.93
N PHE A 6 -2.86 -13.11 1.17
CA PHE A 6 -2.56 -12.24 2.30
C PHE A 6 -2.58 -10.78 1.84
N LEU A 7 -3.13 -9.90 2.69
CA LEU A 7 -3.11 -8.45 2.46
C LEU A 7 -2.26 -7.75 3.52
N ALA A 8 -1.56 -6.71 3.09
CA ALA A 8 -0.91 -5.74 3.97
C ALA A 8 -1.67 -4.41 3.91
N GLU A 9 -1.67 -3.68 5.02
CA GLU A 9 -2.17 -2.32 5.09
C GLU A 9 -0.97 -1.38 5.15
N ALA A 10 -0.91 -0.43 4.21
CA ALA A 10 0.03 0.68 4.31
C ALA A 10 -0.62 1.79 5.14
N ARG A 11 0.09 2.17 6.20
CA ARG A 11 -0.24 3.27 7.09
C ARG A 11 0.93 4.25 7.07
N ASP A 12 0.71 5.46 7.55
CA ASP A 12 1.67 6.58 7.66
C ASP A 12 1.60 7.62 6.52
N VAL A 13 1.87 8.87 6.90
CA VAL A 13 2.06 10.00 5.98
C VAL A 13 3.54 10.06 5.61
N VAL A 14 3.87 9.54 4.44
CA VAL A 14 5.24 9.49 3.90
C VAL A 14 5.31 10.07 2.50
N ASP A 15 6.52 10.32 2.01
CA ASP A 15 6.73 10.74 0.63
C ASP A 15 6.55 9.58 -0.37
N GLY A 16 6.62 9.89 -1.66
CA GLY A 16 6.46 8.88 -2.72
C GLY A 16 7.50 7.77 -2.68
N ARG A 17 8.72 8.05 -2.19
CA ARG A 17 9.76 7.03 -2.03
C ARG A 17 9.39 6.07 -0.91
N GLY A 18 8.90 6.57 0.23
CA GLY A 18 8.43 5.75 1.34
C GLY A 18 7.23 4.87 0.96
N LEU A 19 6.33 5.39 0.13
CA LEU A 19 5.23 4.59 -0.45
C LEU A 19 5.75 3.41 -1.27
N ALA A 20 6.71 3.67 -2.16
CA ALA A 20 7.30 2.63 -3.01
C ALA A 20 8.09 1.58 -2.23
N GLU A 21 8.83 2.01 -1.19
CA GLU A 21 9.56 1.09 -0.30
C GLU A 21 8.61 0.20 0.49
N THR A 22 7.49 0.75 0.97
CA THR A 22 6.44 -0.02 1.65
C THR A 22 5.84 -1.09 0.74
N ALA A 23 5.53 -0.74 -0.51
CA ALA A 23 5.00 -1.69 -1.48
C ALA A 23 5.97 -2.83 -1.80
N ARG A 24 7.23 -2.50 -2.14
CA ARG A 24 8.27 -3.51 -2.40
C ARG A 24 8.53 -4.41 -1.20
N ARG A 25 8.45 -3.86 0.02
CA ARG A 25 8.58 -4.64 1.25
C ARG A 25 7.44 -5.64 1.39
N ALA A 26 6.19 -5.23 1.16
CA ALA A 26 5.03 -6.12 1.20
C ALA A 26 5.15 -7.26 0.15
N GLU A 27 5.57 -6.94 -1.07
CA GLU A 27 5.82 -7.93 -2.12
C GLU A 27 6.91 -8.93 -1.72
N SER A 28 8.03 -8.44 -1.16
CA SER A 28 9.14 -9.32 -0.72
C SER A 28 8.74 -10.29 0.41
N MET A 29 7.68 -9.97 1.16
CA MET A 29 7.12 -10.82 2.21
C MET A 29 6.04 -11.79 1.70
N GLY A 30 5.65 -11.70 0.43
CA GLY A 30 4.64 -12.55 -0.19
C GLY A 30 3.19 -12.08 0.00
N TYR A 31 2.96 -10.80 0.29
CA TYR A 31 1.60 -10.25 0.28
C TYR A 31 1.10 -10.06 -1.15
N ASP A 32 -0.14 -10.47 -1.40
CA ASP A 32 -0.78 -10.37 -2.72
C ASP A 32 -1.45 -9.00 -2.95
N VAL A 33 -1.77 -8.29 -1.87
CA VAL A 33 -2.57 -7.06 -1.90
C VAL A 33 -1.99 -6.06 -0.90
N LEU A 34 -1.83 -4.81 -1.34
CA LEU A 34 -1.59 -3.66 -0.48
C LEU A 34 -2.84 -2.80 -0.43
N VAL A 35 -3.30 -2.46 0.78
CA VAL A 35 -4.52 -1.67 1.02
C VAL A 35 -4.15 -0.31 1.60
N ILE A 36 -4.80 0.74 1.07
CA ILE A 36 -4.83 2.09 1.64
C ILE A 36 -6.28 2.37 2.05
N THR A 37 -6.52 2.70 3.32
CA THR A 37 -7.87 2.93 3.84
C THR A 37 -8.33 4.36 3.61
N ASP A 38 -9.64 4.58 3.40
CA ASP A 38 -10.23 5.90 3.15
C ASP A 38 -10.93 6.43 4.40
N HIS A 39 -10.14 7.00 5.31
CA HIS A 39 -10.59 7.58 6.57
C HIS A 39 -10.34 9.09 6.59
N LEU A 40 -11.27 9.81 7.24
CA LEU A 40 -11.13 11.24 7.51
C LEU A 40 -10.26 11.49 8.75
N ILE A 41 -8.99 11.11 8.65
CA ILE A 41 -7.95 11.27 9.68
C ILE A 41 -6.67 11.85 9.05
N GLU A 42 -5.62 12.04 9.84
CA GLU A 42 -4.29 12.40 9.33
C GLU A 42 -3.68 11.23 8.55
N GLN A 43 -3.91 11.21 7.25
CA GLN A 43 -3.40 10.21 6.32
C GLN A 43 -3.32 10.75 4.89
N LEU A 44 -2.62 10.03 4.01
CA LEU A 44 -2.61 10.33 2.57
C LEU A 44 -3.97 10.00 1.94
N ALA A 45 -4.38 10.80 0.96
CA ALA A 45 -5.56 10.49 0.15
C ALA A 45 -5.33 9.16 -0.60
N PRO A 46 -6.27 8.18 -0.54
CA PRO A 46 -6.02 6.82 -1.02
C PRO A 46 -5.71 6.75 -2.52
N ILE A 47 -6.45 7.47 -3.35
CA ILE A 47 -6.29 7.43 -4.81
C ILE A 47 -4.90 7.90 -5.25
N PRO A 48 -4.41 9.10 -4.89
CA PRO A 48 -3.06 9.51 -5.28
C PRO A 48 -1.95 8.68 -4.62
N ALA A 49 -2.15 8.17 -3.39
CA ALA A 49 -1.19 7.26 -2.77
C ALA A 49 -1.05 5.97 -3.56
N MET A 50 -2.16 5.32 -3.92
CA MET A 50 -2.17 4.11 -4.74
C MET A 50 -1.62 4.36 -6.15
N ALA A 51 -1.94 5.49 -6.77
CA ALA A 51 -1.39 5.86 -8.08
C ALA A 51 0.14 6.04 -8.02
N THR A 52 0.66 6.64 -6.95
CA THR A 52 2.10 6.81 -6.73
C THR A 52 2.78 5.46 -6.53
N ILE A 53 2.18 4.55 -5.74
CA ILE A 53 2.67 3.18 -5.56
C ILE A 53 2.73 2.44 -6.91
N ALA A 54 1.66 2.51 -7.71
CA ALA A 54 1.57 1.80 -8.97
C ALA A 54 2.55 2.31 -10.05
N ALA A 55 3.07 3.53 -9.90
CA ALA A 55 4.01 4.14 -10.84
C ALA A 55 5.48 3.90 -10.48
N ALA A 56 5.77 3.31 -9.31
CA ALA A 56 7.12 3.16 -8.75
C ALA A 56 7.76 1.80 -9.05
#